data_AF-X6LML4-F1
#
_entry.id   AF-X6LML4-F1
#
_cell.length_a   1.000
_cell.length_b   1.000
_cell.length_c   1.000
_cell.angle_alpha   90.00
_cell.angle_beta   90.00
_cell.angle_gamma   90.00
#
_symmetry.space_group_name_H-M   'P 1'
#
loop_
_entity.id
_entity.type
_entity.pdbx_description
1 polymer ?
#
loop_
_entity_poly.entity_id
_entity_poly.type
_entity_poly.pdbx_seq_one_letter_code
_entity_poly.pdbx_strand_id
1 'polypeptide(L)'
;MNVKFCLQEEYAWNAKVESEDEYTQMILLTWVQYDQYIQQTMQISVMWNHSIDFNLIYVALEHVCKGDINKTFKLLIAFEQWKFRYNKKRMNKFLKRRCCNHNVNLFCIFLSEKYKKRKAIEHAKLNIVNNGLPFVAQDRKKIIQ
;
A
#
# COMPACT_ATOMS: atom_id res chain seq x y z
N MET A 1 2.70 -26.36 -10.71
CA MET A 1 1.31 -26.12 -11.18
C MET A 1 0.83 -24.81 -10.57
N ASN A 2 0.34 -23.85 -11.35
CA ASN A 2 -0.23 -22.61 -10.82
C ASN A 2 -1.74 -22.75 -10.79
N VAL A 3 -2.34 -22.63 -9.61
CA VAL A 3 -3.79 -22.73 -9.42
C VAL A 3 -4.27 -21.39 -8.87
N LYS A 4 -5.34 -20.85 -9.46
CA LYS A 4 -5.95 -19.59 -9.02
C LYS A 4 -7.17 -19.92 -8.16
N PHE A 5 -7.17 -19.51 -6.89
CA PHE A 5 -8.33 -19.65 -6.01
C PHE A 5 -9.09 -18.32 -5.98
N CYS A 6 -10.36 -18.34 -6.40
CA CYS A 6 -11.20 -17.14 -6.48
C CYS A 6 -12.52 -17.33 -5.75
N LEU A 7 -12.80 -16.47 -4.76
CA LEU A 7 -14.15 -16.23 -4.22
C LEU A 7 -14.79 -14.95 -4.82
N GLN A 8 -13.98 -14.07 -5.42
CA GLN A 8 -14.34 -12.91 -6.26
C GLN A 8 -13.05 -12.39 -6.92
N GLU A 9 -13.08 -11.84 -8.14
CA GLU A 9 -11.86 -11.45 -8.89
C GLU A 9 -11.00 -10.39 -8.16
N GLU A 10 -11.61 -9.48 -7.40
CA GLU A 10 -10.91 -8.42 -6.65
C GLU A 10 -10.12 -8.95 -5.44
N TYR A 11 -10.49 -10.13 -4.92
CA TYR A 11 -9.86 -10.78 -3.77
C TYR A 11 -9.12 -12.06 -4.16
N ALA A 12 -8.75 -12.19 -5.43
CA ALA A 12 -8.09 -13.37 -5.95
C ALA A 12 -6.69 -13.54 -5.36
N TRP A 13 -6.34 -14.80 -5.06
CA TRP A 13 -4.99 -15.19 -4.66
C TRP A 13 -4.41 -16.12 -5.72
N ASN A 14 -3.14 -15.88 -6.06
CA ASN A 14 -2.31 -16.80 -6.81
C ASN A 14 -1.77 -17.85 -5.84
N ALA A 15 -1.89 -19.14 -6.17
CA ALA A 15 -1.27 -20.21 -5.41
C ALA A 15 -0.14 -20.85 -6.23
N LYS A 16 1.04 -20.97 -5.62
CA LYS A 16 2.21 -21.63 -6.17
C LYS A 16 2.75 -22.63 -5.16
N VAL A 17 2.98 -23.86 -5.60
CA VAL A 17 3.70 -24.86 -4.78
C VAL A 17 5.17 -24.45 -4.69
N GLU A 18 5.67 -24.24 -3.47
CA GLU A 18 7.10 -23.94 -3.21
C GLU A 18 7.92 -25.22 -3.02
N SER A 19 7.38 -26.18 -2.27
CA SER A 19 7.99 -27.49 -2.06
C SER A 19 6.93 -28.55 -1.74
N GLU A 20 7.27 -29.80 -1.97
CA GLU A 20 6.39 -30.95 -1.72
C GLU A 20 7.26 -32.14 -1.32
N ASP A 21 6.87 -32.83 -0.25
CA ASP A 21 7.42 -34.11 0.19
C ASP A 21 6.31 -35.17 0.27
N GLU A 22 6.64 -36.38 0.73
CA GLU A 22 5.70 -37.52 0.78
C GLU A 22 4.43 -37.23 1.61
N TYR A 23 4.51 -36.33 2.59
CA TYR A 23 3.43 -36.06 3.55
C TYR A 23 2.93 -34.62 3.54
N THR A 24 3.68 -33.68 2.97
CA THR A 24 3.43 -32.24 3.09
C THR A 24 3.63 -31.50 1.77
N GLN A 25 2.75 -30.55 1.49
CA GLN A 25 2.91 -29.59 0.39
C GLN A 25 2.93 -28.17 0.95
N MET A 26 3.97 -27.41 0.62
CA MET A 26 4.09 -26.00 0.96
C MET A 26 3.57 -25.16 -0.20
N ILE A 27 2.52 -24.38 0.06
CA ILE A 27 1.88 -23.52 -0.95
C ILE A 27 2.10 -22.06 -0.56
N LEU A 28 2.74 -21.31 -1.45
CA LEU A 28 2.80 -19.86 -1.39
C LEU A 28 1.53 -19.27 -1.99
N LEU A 29 0.84 -18.47 -1.19
CA LEU A 29 -0.27 -17.65 -1.63
C LEU A 29 0.20 -16.20 -1.80
N THR A 30 0.08 -15.65 -3.01
CA THR A 30 0.28 -14.22 -3.27
C THR A 30 -1.01 -13.55 -3.67
N TRP A 31 -1.26 -12.36 -3.16
CA TRP A 31 -2.47 -11.63 -3.49
C TRP A 31 -2.34 -11.01 -4.89
N VAL A 32 -3.34 -11.17 -5.76
CA VAL A 32 -3.23 -10.75 -7.17
C VAL A 32 -3.00 -9.24 -7.29
N GLN A 33 -3.63 -8.43 -6.44
CA GLN A 33 -3.43 -6.97 -6.45
C GLN A 33 -2.00 -6.58 -6.06
N TYR A 34 -1.38 -7.32 -5.13
CA TYR A 34 0.02 -7.11 -4.78
C TYR A 34 0.95 -7.35 -5.96
N ASP A 35 0.79 -8.48 -6.66
CA ASP A 35 1.63 -8.82 -7.82
C ASP A 35 1.49 -7.80 -8.96
N GLN A 36 0.31 -7.16 -9.12
CA GLN A 36 0.08 -6.13 -10.12
C GLN A 36 0.89 -4.84 -9.86
N TYR A 37 1.00 -4.42 -8.59
CA TYR A 37 1.58 -3.12 -8.25
C TYR A 37 3.02 -3.17 -7.73
N ILE A 38 3.55 -4.35 -7.39
CA ILE A 38 4.88 -4.49 -6.78
C ILE A 38 5.98 -3.78 -7.58
N GLN A 39 6.03 -3.97 -8.90
CA GLN A 39 7.07 -3.39 -9.76
C GLN A 39 6.99 -1.85 -9.82
N GLN A 40 5.78 -1.30 -9.93
CA GLN A 40 5.59 0.15 -9.96
C GLN A 40 5.91 0.78 -8.59
N THR A 41 5.51 0.12 -7.50
CA THR A 41 5.87 0.54 -6.15
C THR A 41 7.38 0.56 -5.95
N MET A 42 8.10 -0.45 -6.46
CA MET A 42 9.56 -0.51 -6.41
C MET A 42 10.21 0.61 -7.22
N GLN A 43 9.76 0.84 -8.47
CA GLN A 43 10.27 1.92 -9.31
C GLN A 43 10.15 3.28 -8.63
N ILE A 44 8.98 3.60 -8.08
CA ILE A 44 8.76 4.85 -7.34
C ILE A 44 9.66 4.89 -6.10
N SER A 45 9.81 3.76 -5.39
CA SER A 45 10.68 3.71 -4.22
C SER A 45 12.14 4.05 -4.56
N VAL A 46 12.67 3.50 -5.65
CA VAL A 46 14.02 3.82 -6.15
C VAL A 46 14.15 5.30 -6.50
N MET A 47 13.16 5.88 -7.19
CA MET A 47 13.15 7.33 -7.50
C MET A 47 13.21 8.20 -6.24
N TRP A 48 12.72 7.69 -5.12
CA TRP A 48 12.74 8.34 -3.81
C TRP A 48 13.90 7.87 -2.92
N ASN A 49 14.88 7.14 -3.45
CA ASN A 49 15.99 6.55 -2.69
C ASN A 49 15.50 5.77 -1.45
N HIS A 50 14.41 5.02 -1.61
CA HIS A 50 13.74 4.22 -0.57
C HIS A 50 13.29 4.99 0.68
N SER A 51 13.23 6.33 0.62
CA SER A 51 12.85 7.17 1.76
C SER A 51 11.35 7.14 2.09
N ILE A 52 10.52 6.67 1.15
CA ILE A 52 9.06 6.58 1.29
C ILE A 52 8.65 5.13 1.55
N ASP A 53 7.74 4.95 2.51
CA ASP A 53 7.17 3.65 2.87
C ASP A 53 6.40 3.02 1.71
N PHE A 54 6.60 1.71 1.47
CA PHE A 54 6.04 1.02 0.30
C PHE A 54 4.51 0.96 0.35
N ASN A 55 3.92 0.82 1.54
CA ASN A 55 2.47 0.85 1.69
C ASN A 55 1.90 2.23 1.37
N LEU A 56 2.62 3.30 1.70
CA LEU A 56 2.22 4.65 1.33
C LEU A 56 2.25 4.83 -0.19
N ILE A 57 3.31 4.36 -0.86
CA ILE A 57 3.41 4.39 -2.33
C ILE A 57 2.25 3.61 -2.95
N TYR A 58 2.01 2.38 -2.47
CA TYR A 58 0.92 1.52 -2.93
C TYR A 58 -0.45 2.19 -2.80
N VAL A 59 -0.79 2.71 -1.62
CA VAL A 59 -2.06 3.40 -1.38
C VAL A 59 -2.23 4.61 -2.30
N ALA A 60 -1.15 5.37 -2.53
CA ALA A 60 -1.19 6.51 -3.45
C ALA A 60 -1.37 6.04 -4.91
N LEU A 61 -0.68 4.98 -5.31
CA LEU A 61 -0.68 4.45 -6.65
C LEU A 61 -2.01 3.81 -7.02
N GLU A 62 -2.50 2.87 -6.23
CA GLU A 62 -3.74 2.13 -6.51
C GLU A 62 -4.98 3.00 -6.25
N HIS A 63 -5.14 3.52 -5.03
CA HIS A 63 -6.42 4.10 -4.62
C HIS A 63 -6.62 5.56 -5.03
N VAL A 64 -5.55 6.28 -5.40
CA VAL A 64 -5.64 7.71 -5.74
C VAL A 64 -5.26 7.98 -7.18
N CYS A 65 -4.17 7.39 -7.65
CA CYS A 65 -3.60 7.68 -8.95
C CYS A 65 -3.93 6.64 -10.04
N LYS A 66 -4.59 5.53 -9.68
CA LYS A 66 -5.00 4.45 -10.60
C LYS A 66 -3.84 3.90 -11.44
N GLY A 67 -2.69 3.66 -10.80
CA GLY A 67 -1.48 3.12 -11.45
C GLY A 67 -0.62 4.14 -12.20
N ASP A 68 -1.00 5.43 -12.23
CA ASP A 68 -0.23 6.47 -12.92
C ASP A 68 0.97 6.96 -12.07
N ILE A 69 2.16 6.49 -12.43
CA ILE A 69 3.44 6.80 -11.74
C ILE A 69 3.69 8.30 -11.63
N ASN A 70 3.45 9.07 -12.69
CA ASN A 70 3.74 10.51 -12.71
C ASN A 70 2.80 11.27 -11.77
N LYS A 71 1.52 10.89 -11.74
CA LYS A 71 0.56 11.44 -10.77
C LYS A 71 0.92 11.05 -9.35
N THR A 72 1.32 9.79 -9.12
CA THR A 72 1.74 9.32 -7.80
C THR A 72 2.96 10.09 -7.30
N PHE A 73 3.97 10.26 -8.14
CA PHE A 73 5.18 11.01 -7.80
C PHE A 73 4.85 12.45 -7.39
N LYS A 74 4.05 13.17 -8.18
CA LYS A 74 3.60 14.54 -7.85
C LYS A 74 2.78 14.59 -6.56
N LEU A 75 1.94 13.58 -6.32
CA LEU A 75 1.13 13.49 -5.11
C LEU A 75 2.00 13.28 -3.85
N LEU A 76 3.02 12.42 -3.95
CA LEU A 76 3.98 12.16 -2.87
C LEU A 76 4.84 13.39 -2.54
N ILE A 77 5.28 14.16 -3.56
CA ILE A 77 5.96 15.45 -3.33
C ILE A 77 5.05 16.40 -2.53
N ALA A 78 3.80 16.56 -2.97
CA ALA A 78 2.86 17.45 -2.29
C ALA A 78 2.57 16.98 -0.85
N PHE A 79 2.53 15.66 -0.62
CA PHE A 79 2.36 15.08 0.70
C PHE A 79 3.54 15.38 1.62
N GLU A 80 4.79 15.14 1.19
CA GLU A 80 5.96 15.43 2.02
C GLU A 80 6.08 16.93 2.34
N GLN A 81 5.83 17.81 1.35
CA GLN A 81 5.78 19.26 1.59
C GLN A 81 4.68 19.68 2.58
N TRP A 82 3.53 18.99 2.58
CA TRP A 82 2.47 19.22 3.56
C TRP A 82 2.88 18.71 4.94
N LYS A 83 3.52 17.53 5.00
CA LYS A 83 3.99 16.89 6.24
C LYS A 83 4.98 17.76 6.99
N PHE A 84 5.90 18.44 6.29
CA PHE A 84 6.82 19.41 6.88
C PHE A 84 6.10 20.59 7.57
N ARG A 85 4.95 21.01 7.03
CA ARG A 85 4.15 22.12 7.57
C ARG A 85 3.12 21.67 8.61
N TYR A 86 2.90 20.37 8.77
CA TYR A 86 1.85 19.82 9.61
C TYR A 86 2.30 19.71 11.08
N ASN A 87 1.56 20.37 11.99
CA ASN A 87 1.92 20.43 13.41
C ASN A 87 1.51 19.15 14.17
N LYS A 88 2.48 18.56 14.92
CA LYS A 88 2.32 17.35 15.76
C LYS A 88 1.14 17.39 16.73
N LYS A 89 0.68 18.57 17.20
CA LYS A 89 -0.49 18.66 18.11
C LYS A 89 -1.78 18.10 17.51
N ARG A 90 -1.95 18.15 16.18
CA ARG A 90 -3.14 17.68 15.47
C ARG A 90 -3.14 16.15 15.25
N MET A 91 -1.98 15.53 15.42
CA MET A 91 -1.67 14.11 15.20
C MET A 91 -2.39 13.18 16.20
N ASN A 92 -2.45 13.57 17.49
CA ASN A 92 -2.98 12.73 18.56
C ASN A 92 -4.48 12.44 18.45
N LYS A 93 -5.26 13.30 17.79
CA LYS A 93 -6.71 13.12 17.62
C LYS A 93 -7.07 12.08 16.56
N PHE A 94 -6.18 11.85 15.59
CA PHE A 94 -6.46 11.01 14.42
C PHE A 94 -5.75 9.65 14.43
N LEU A 95 -4.63 9.51 15.14
CA LEU A 95 -3.81 8.29 15.14
C LEU A 95 -4.42 7.10 15.90
N LYS A 96 -5.26 7.32 16.92
CA LYS A 96 -5.68 6.25 17.83
C LYS A 96 -6.57 5.15 17.22
N ARG A 97 -6.96 5.22 15.94
CA ARG A 97 -8.11 4.40 15.45
C ARG A 97 -8.00 3.78 14.05
N ARG A 98 -6.89 3.88 13.30
CA ARG A 98 -6.95 3.65 11.83
C ARG A 98 -6.10 2.51 11.26
N CYS A 99 -4.79 2.51 11.46
CA CYS A 99 -3.91 1.49 10.90
C CYS A 99 -2.57 1.48 11.64
N CYS A 100 -1.88 0.34 11.71
CA CYS A 100 -0.56 0.23 12.34
C CYS A 100 0.57 0.92 11.53
N ASN A 101 0.25 1.59 10.41
CA ASN A 101 1.20 2.37 9.61
C ASN A 101 0.96 3.89 9.77
N HIS A 102 1.90 4.56 10.42
CA HIS A 102 1.81 5.99 10.73
C HIS A 102 1.81 6.89 9.48
N ASN A 103 2.63 6.57 8.47
CA ASN A 103 2.74 7.35 7.23
C ASN A 103 1.45 7.27 6.42
N VAL A 104 0.85 6.08 6.31
CA VAL A 104 -0.46 5.88 5.66
C VAL A 104 -1.56 6.66 6.40
N ASN A 105 -1.54 6.66 7.73
CA ASN A 105 -2.50 7.44 8.52
C ASN A 105 -2.39 8.95 8.25
N LEU A 106 -1.17 9.49 8.21
CA LEU A 106 -0.92 10.90 7.88
C LEU A 106 -1.36 11.22 6.45
N PHE A 107 -1.10 10.31 5.50
CA PHE A 107 -1.52 10.47 4.12
C PHE A 107 -3.03 10.53 3.97
N CYS A 108 -3.78 9.69 4.69
CA CYS A 108 -5.24 9.77 4.74
C CYS A 108 -5.74 11.13 5.27
N ILE A 109 -5.04 11.75 6.22
CA ILE A 109 -5.37 13.10 6.69
C ILE A 109 -5.06 14.13 5.60
N PHE A 110 -3.89 14.06 4.98
CA PHE A 110 -3.53 14.94 3.87
C PHE A 110 -4.58 14.90 2.74
N LEU A 111 -4.97 13.71 2.30
CA LEU A 111 -6.02 13.53 1.29
C LEU A 111 -7.35 14.15 1.75
N SER A 112 -7.67 14.04 3.04
CA SER A 112 -8.90 14.62 3.59
C SER A 112 -8.94 16.14 3.51
N GLU A 113 -7.80 16.78 3.79
CA GLU A 113 -7.67 18.23 3.74
C GLU A 113 -7.63 18.73 2.29
N LYS A 114 -6.86 18.03 1.43
CA LYS A 114 -6.66 18.42 0.03
C LYS A 114 -7.94 18.33 -0.80
N TYR A 115 -8.71 17.25 -0.64
CA TYR A 115 -9.85 16.99 -1.52
C TYR A 115 -11.21 17.43 -0.94
N LYS A 116 -11.26 17.90 0.33
CA LYS A 116 -12.49 18.34 1.05
C LYS A 116 -13.72 17.42 0.91
N LYS A 117 -13.56 16.18 0.44
CA LYS A 117 -14.64 15.21 0.16
C LYS A 117 -14.46 13.99 1.05
N ARG A 118 -15.43 13.78 1.95
CA ARG A 118 -15.55 12.58 2.80
C ARG A 118 -15.40 11.28 2.02
N LYS A 119 -15.94 11.22 0.80
CA LYS A 119 -15.93 10.02 -0.07
C LYS A 119 -14.53 9.46 -0.38
N ALA A 120 -13.54 10.28 -0.72
CA ALA A 120 -12.21 9.77 -1.08
C ALA A 120 -11.49 9.13 0.13
N ILE A 121 -11.73 9.67 1.31
CA ILE A 121 -11.16 9.21 2.58
C ILE A 121 -11.88 7.94 3.05
N GLU A 122 -13.22 7.92 2.97
CA GLU A 122 -14.01 6.75 3.32
C GLU A 122 -13.71 5.59 2.38
N HIS A 123 -13.51 5.85 1.09
CA HIS A 123 -13.12 4.85 0.13
C HIS A 123 -11.70 4.31 0.38
N ALA A 124 -10.71 5.18 0.58
CA ALA A 124 -9.35 4.74 0.94
C ALA A 124 -9.32 3.99 2.28
N LYS A 125 -10.15 4.40 3.26
CA LYS A 125 -10.28 3.68 4.53
C LYS A 125 -10.95 2.32 4.38
N LEU A 126 -12.08 2.24 3.66
CA LEU A 126 -12.76 0.97 3.40
C LEU A 126 -11.83 0.01 2.68
N ASN A 127 -11.10 0.49 1.67
CA ASN A 127 -10.16 -0.34 0.93
C ASN A 127 -8.98 -0.79 1.80
N ILE A 128 -8.34 0.08 2.59
CA ILE A 128 -7.24 -0.34 3.49
C ILE A 128 -7.73 -1.31 4.58
N VAL A 129 -8.95 -1.15 5.09
CA VAL A 129 -9.54 -2.04 6.10
C VAL A 129 -9.93 -3.38 5.50
N ASN A 130 -10.52 -3.39 4.31
CA ASN A 130 -10.97 -4.61 3.64
C ASN A 130 -9.81 -5.39 3.01
N ASN A 131 -8.82 -4.69 2.46
CA ASN A 131 -7.76 -5.29 1.67
C ASN A 131 -6.42 -5.39 2.42
N GLY A 132 -6.27 -4.69 3.55
CA GLY A 132 -5.03 -4.65 4.32
C GLY A 132 -3.94 -3.80 3.68
N LEU A 133 -2.75 -3.82 4.30
CA LEU A 133 -1.53 -3.22 3.75
C LEU A 133 -0.63 -4.33 3.22
N PRO A 134 -0.22 -4.31 1.95
CA PRO A 134 0.38 -5.49 1.35
C PRO A 134 1.89 -5.63 1.58
N PHE A 135 2.58 -4.59 2.07
CA PHE A 135 4.02 -4.64 2.36
C PHE A 135 4.30 -4.71 3.85
N VAL A 136 5.19 -5.63 4.24
CA VAL A 136 5.75 -5.75 5.58
C VAL A 136 7.22 -5.34 5.60
N ALA A 137 7.80 -5.20 6.80
CA ALA A 137 9.18 -4.75 6.94
C ALA A 137 10.23 -5.67 6.27
N GLN A 138 9.92 -6.96 6.12
CA GLN A 138 10.79 -7.94 5.47
C GLN A 138 10.90 -7.73 3.96
N ASP A 139 9.86 -7.20 3.30
CA ASP A 139 9.89 -6.97 1.85
C ASP A 139 10.94 -5.95 1.45
N ARG A 140 11.16 -4.93 2.30
CA ARG A 140 12.26 -3.97 2.10
C ARG A 140 13.64 -4.64 2.06
N LYS A 141 13.86 -5.68 2.88
CA LYS A 141 15.17 -6.35 2.96
C LYS A 141 15.44 -7.21 1.73
N LYS A 142 14.42 -7.84 1.17
CA LYS A 142 14.52 -8.68 -0.04
C LYS A 142 14.77 -7.84 -1.31
N ILE A 143 14.44 -6.55 -1.26
CA ILE A 143 14.36 -5.67 -2.44
C ILE A 143 15.53 -4.68 -2.51
N ILE A 144 16.19 -4.39 -1.38
CA ILE A 144 17.33 -3.44 -1.28
C ILE A 144 18.70 -4.17 -1.35
N GLN A 145 18.71 -5.49 -1.60
CA GLN A 145 19.91 -6.26 -1.93
C GLN A 145 20.22 -6.17 -3.42
#